data_AF-A0A094HM13-F1
#
_entry.id   AF-A0A094HM13-F1
#
_cell.length_a   1.000
_cell.length_b   1.000
_cell.length_c   1.000
_cell.angle_alpha   90.00
_cell.angle_beta   90.00
_cell.angle_gamma   90.00
#
_symmetry.space_group_name_H-M   'P 1'
#
loop_
_entity.id
_entity.type
_entity.pdbx_description
1 polymer ?
#
loop_
_entity_poly.entity_id
_entity_poly.type
_entity_poly.pdbx_seq_one_letter_code
_entity_poly.pdbx_strand_id
1 'polypeptide(L)' 'MLNVLQQVLLKNPDEQFATVQLITIMATMVREFKVRNPDGNMEVIGTDYTSLFTRPLSPAVVEWEKREKA' A
#
# COMPACT_ATOMS: atom_id res chain seq x y z
N MET A 1 20.25 -2.48 28.19
CA MET A 1 19.03 -2.87 27.45
C MET A 1 18.19 -1.66 27.02
N LEU A 2 17.94 -0.69 27.92
CA LEU A 2 17.16 0.52 27.62
C LEU A 2 17.71 1.37 26.45
N ASN A 3 19.04 1.53 26.34
CA ASN A 3 19.69 2.31 25.27
C ASN A 3 19.59 1.69 23.87
N VAL A 4 19.47 0.36 23.76
CA VAL A 4 19.37 -0.32 22.46
C VAL A 4 17.96 -0.18 21.90
N LEU A 5 16.94 -0.26 22.75
CA LEU A 5 15.54 -0.04 22.36
C LEU A 5 15.31 1.41 21.91
N GLN A 6 15.90 2.40 22.60
CA GLN A 6 15.83 3.80 22.16
C GLN A 6 16.55 4.04 20.83
N GLN A 7 17.69 3.39 20.59
CA GLN A 7 18.40 3.50 19.30
C GLN A 7 17.65 2.85 18.13
N VAL A 8 16.87 1.79 18.37
CA VAL A 8 16.03 1.16 17.34
C VAL A 8 14.78 2.01 17.07
N LEU A 9 14.12 2.54 18.11
CA LEU A 9 12.92 3.35 17.93
C LEU A 9 13.20 4.69 17.21
N LEU A 10 14.36 5.31 17.46
CA LEU A 10 14.71 6.63 16.93
C LEU A 10 15.45 6.58 15.59
N LYS A 11 15.77 5.39 15.05
CA LYS A 11 16.68 5.28 13.91
C LYS A 11 16.09 5.80 12.60
N ASN A 12 14.79 5.58 12.37
CA ASN A 12 14.04 6.05 11.20
C ASN A 12 12.54 6.24 11.56
N PRO A 13 12.17 7.32 12.27
CA PRO A 13 10.79 7.51 12.72
C PRO A 13 9.80 7.60 11.56
N ASP A 14 10.20 8.17 10.43
CA ASP A 14 9.35 8.31 9.24
C ASP A 14 9.05 6.96 8.57
N GLU A 15 10.04 6.05 8.55
CA GLU A 15 9.86 4.70 8.03
C GLU A 15 8.87 3.90 8.88
N GLN A 16 8.99 3.99 10.21
CA GLN A 16 8.06 3.34 11.14
C GLN A 16 6.66 3.92 11.00
N PHE A 17 6.54 5.24 10.89
CA PHE A 17 5.27 5.91 10.67
C PHE A 17 4.61 5.48 9.36
N ALA A 18 5.34 5.53 8.24
CA ALA A 18 4.85 5.12 6.93
C ALA A 18 4.44 3.63 6.93
N THR A 19 5.22 2.78 7.59
CA THR A 19 4.91 1.34 7.72
C THR A 19 3.57 1.14 8.43
N VAL A 20 3.38 1.76 9.60
CA VAL A 20 2.13 1.64 10.36
C VAL A 20 0.96 2.20 9.55
N GLN A 21 1.14 3.34 8.89
CA GLN A 21 0.11 3.96 8.08
C GLN A 21 -0.31 3.07 6.90
N LEU A 22 0.64 2.63 6.08
CA LEU A 22 0.38 1.82 4.89
C LEU A 22 -0.19 0.45 5.25
N ILE A 23 0.33 -0.20 6.30
CA ILE A 23 -0.23 -1.46 6.79
C ILE A 23 -1.65 -1.27 7.30
N THR A 24 -1.96 -0.17 8.00
CA THR A 24 -3.32 0.09 8.50
C THR A 24 -4.31 0.26 7.35
N ILE A 25 -3.93 1.04 6.32
CA ILE A 25 -4.75 1.22 5.11
C ILE A 25 -4.91 -0.12 4.38
N MET A 26 -3.82 -0.85 4.14
CA MET A 26 -3.85 -2.14 3.45
C MET A 26 -4.69 -3.17 4.21
N ALA A 27 -4.52 -3.27 5.53
CA ALA A 27 -5.28 -4.19 6.37
C ALA A 27 -6.78 -3.87 6.37
N THR A 28 -7.15 -2.59 6.25
CA THR A 28 -8.55 -2.18 6.09
C THR A 28 -9.06 -2.55 4.69
N MET A 29 -8.28 -2.26 3.64
CA MET A 29 -8.62 -2.58 2.25
C MET A 29 -8.87 -4.08 2.05
N VAL A 30 -8.01 -4.96 2.55
CA VAL A 30 -8.15 -6.42 2.37
C VAL A 30 -9.32 -7.02 3.17
N ARG A 31 -9.70 -6.40 4.30
CA ARG A 31 -10.85 -6.83 5.12
C ARG A 31 -12.18 -6.41 4.52
N GLU A 32 -12.23 -5.25 3.89
CA GLU A 32 -13.49 -4.67 3.39
C GLU A 32 -13.72 -4.95 1.90
N PHE A 33 -12.66 -5.17 1.11
CA PHE A 33 -12.78 -5.25 -0.34
C PHE A 33 -12.10 -6.49 -0.93
N LYS A 34 -12.61 -6.93 -2.08
CA LYS A 34 -11.86 -7.71 -3.05
C LYS A 34 -11.66 -6.83 -4.29
N VAL A 35 -10.45 -6.81 -4.82
CA VAL A 35 -10.04 -5.96 -5.93
C VAL A 35 -9.57 -6.84 -7.08
N ARG A 36 -9.92 -6.48 -8.31
CA ARG A 36 -9.52 -7.18 -9.54
C ARG A 36 -9.32 -6.21 -10.70
N ASN A 37 -8.62 -6.65 -11.73
CA ASN A 37 -8.55 -5.90 -12.98
C ASN A 37 -9.90 -5.98 -13.72
N PRO A 38 -10.35 -4.91 -14.41
CA PRO A 38 -11.66 -4.87 -15.06
C PRO A 38 -11.90 -5.97 -16.10
N ASP A 39 -10.85 -6.45 -16.75
CA ASP A 39 -10.89 -7.53 -17.75
C ASP A 39 -10.53 -8.91 -17.16
N GLY A 40 -10.35 -9.00 -15.84
CA GLY A 40 -9.95 -10.22 -15.14
C GLY A 40 -8.52 -10.67 -15.41
N ASN A 41 -7.71 -9.87 -16.12
CA ASN A 41 -6.30 -10.17 -16.33
C ASN A 41 -5.48 -10.01 -15.04
N MET A 42 -4.21 -10.42 -15.06
CA MET A 42 -3.27 -10.24 -13.93
C MET A 42 -2.10 -9.32 -14.28
N GLU A 43 -2.21 -8.55 -15.36
CA GLU A 43 -1.17 -7.64 -15.78
C GLU A 43 -1.12 -6.42 -14.85
N VAL A 44 0.09 -5.91 -14.63
CA VAL A 44 0.33 -4.68 -13.89
C VAL A 44 0.66 -3.60 -14.91
N ILE A 45 0.02 -2.44 -14.76
CA ILE A 45 0.27 -1.30 -15.63
C ILE A 45 1.73 -0.84 -15.56
N GLY A 46 2.24 -0.32 -16.67
CA GLY A 46 3.61 0.18 -16.73
C GLY A 46 3.89 1.34 -15.76
N THR A 47 5.18 1.63 -15.62
CA THR A 47 5.69 2.64 -14.67
C THR A 47 6.03 3.94 -15.40
N ASP A 48 5.56 5.07 -14.85
CA ASP A 48 5.93 6.42 -15.26
C ASP A 48 7.22 6.87 -14.53
N TYR A 49 8.32 6.95 -15.27
CA TYR A 49 9.62 7.48 -14.80
C TYR A 49 9.86 8.94 -15.21
N THR A 50 8.90 9.59 -15.88
CA THR A 50 9.06 10.98 -16.36
C THR A 50 8.74 12.01 -15.27
N SER A 51 8.00 11.59 -14.25
CA SER A 51 7.68 12.36 -13.05
C SER A 51 8.85 12.39 -12.06
N LEU A 52 8.89 13.39 -11.17
CA LEU A 52 9.84 13.45 -10.04
C LEU A 52 9.72 12.23 -9.12
N PHE A 53 8.52 11.65 -9.03
CA PHE A 53 8.26 10.42 -8.32
C PHE A 53 7.74 9.35 -9.28
N THR A 54 8.32 8.17 -9.18
CA THR A 54 7.86 6.97 -9.88
C THR A 54 6.44 6.64 -9.47
N ARG A 55 5.56 6.44 -10.45
CA ARG A 55 4.14 6.11 -10.25
C ARG A 55 3.61 5.19 -11.35
N PRO A 56 2.42 4.59 -11.19
CA PRO A 56 1.76 3.88 -12.28
C PRO A 56 1.39 4.85 -13.43
N LEU A 57 1.45 4.36 -14.67
CA LEU A 57 0.86 5.09 -15.80
C LEU A 57 -0.65 5.27 -15.57
N SER A 58 -1.20 6.41 -16.01
CA SER A 58 -2.62 6.73 -15.81
C SER A 58 -3.42 6.50 -17.10
N PRO A 59 -4.66 5.96 -17.04
CA PRO A 59 -5.40 5.62 -15.81
C PRO A 59 -5.13 4.18 -15.31
N ALA A 60 -4.89 4.04 -14.01
CA ALA A 60 -4.71 2.74 -13.34
C ALA A 60 -6.02 2.35 -12.61
N VAL A 61 -7.00 1.85 -13.36
CA VAL A 61 -8.35 1.53 -12.85
C VAL A 61 -8.43 0.08 -12.38
N VAL A 62 -9.08 -0.14 -11.24
CA VAL A 62 -9.40 -1.47 -10.71
C VAL A 62 -10.90 -1.56 -10.40
N GLU A 63 -11.46 -2.75 -10.52
CA GLU A 63 -12.79 -3.06 -10.00
C GLU A 63 -12.70 -3.53 -8.56
N TRP A 64 -13.71 -3.21 -7.76
CA TRP A 64 -13.79 -3.68 -6.38
C TRP A 64 -15.21 -4.12 -6.01
N GLU A 65 -15.29 -5.12 -5.16
CA GLU A 65 -16.52 -5.55 -4.49
C GLU A 65 -16.33 -5.46 -2.96
N LYS A 66 -17.34 -4.92 -2.26
CA LYS A 66 -17.34 -4.92 -0.79
C LYS A 66 -17.61 -6.33 -0.28
N ARG A 67 -16.82 -6.80 0.68
CA ARG A 67 -17.05 -8.08 1.35
C ARG A 67 -18.27 -7.98 2.26
N GLU A 68 -19.11 -9.01 2.26
CA GLU A 68 -20.18 -9.15 3.24
C GLU A 68 -19.56 -9.41 4.62
N LYS A 69 -20.19 -8.88 5.68
CA LYS A 69 -19.76 -9.19 7.05
C LYS A 69 -19.98 -10.68 7.29
N ALA A 70 -18.91 -11.38 7.66
CA ALA A 70 -19.00 -12.73 8.20
C ALA A 70 -19.82 -12.74 9.51
#